data_AF-A0A388T7D1-F1
#
_entry.id   AF-A0A388T7D1-F1
#
_cell.length_a   1.000
_cell.length_b   1.000
_cell.length_c   1.000
_cell.angle_alpha   90.00
_cell.angle_beta   90.00
_cell.angle_gamma   90.00
#
_symmetry.space_group_name_H-M   'P 1'
#
loop_
_entity.id
_entity.type
_entity.pdbx_description
1 polymer ?
#
loop_
_entity_poly.entity_id
_entity_poly.type
_entity_poly.pdbx_seq_one_letter_code
_entity_poly.pdbx_strand_id
1 'polypeptide(L)'
;MHVVKQHELVLCDHIVFELREVVARKKPELAADLDSLLMQLSYELIAAPQEPSKFINDPQDYPILNAAILADVDIIISGDKHFLELNLARPQTMSAAEFWRSENNF
;
A
#
# COMPACT_ATOMS: atom_id res chain seq x y z
N MET A 1 6.43 -4.01 -16.23
CA MET A 1 6.05 -4.40 -14.86
C MET A 1 4.73 -5.17 -14.95
N HIS A 2 4.66 -6.41 -14.45
CA HIS A 2 3.52 -7.32 -14.62
C HIS A 2 2.26 -6.81 -13.89
N VAL A 3 2.42 -6.39 -12.63
CA VAL A 3 1.31 -5.90 -11.78
C VAL A 3 0.56 -4.74 -12.43
N VAL A 4 1.25 -3.68 -12.85
CA VAL A 4 0.64 -2.46 -13.42
C VAL A 4 -0.06 -2.70 -14.77
N LYS A 5 0.15 -3.86 -15.41
CA LYS A 5 -0.51 -4.21 -16.68
C LYS A 5 -1.81 -4.98 -16.49
N GLN A 6 -2.01 -5.59 -15.33
CA GLN A 6 -3.12 -6.49 -15.05
C GLN A 6 -3.95 -6.05 -13.85
N HIS A 7 -3.41 -5.13 -13.05
CA HIS A 7 -4.01 -4.61 -11.82
C HIS A 7 -3.86 -3.10 -11.79
N GLU A 8 -4.82 -2.45 -11.14
CA GLU A 8 -4.76 -1.03 -10.82
C GLU A 8 -4.00 -0.86 -9.50
N LEU A 9 -2.88 -0.15 -9.55
CA LEU A 9 -2.12 0.17 -8.34
C LEU A 9 -2.73 1.40 -7.68
N VAL A 10 -3.13 1.27 -6.42
CA VAL A 10 -3.63 2.40 -5.61
C VAL A 10 -2.62 2.67 -4.50
N LEU A 11 -2.20 3.93 -4.37
CA LEU A 11 -1.35 4.40 -3.28
C LEU A 11 -2.08 5.52 -2.55
N CYS A 12 -1.99 5.56 -1.22
CA CYS A 12 -2.43 6.74 -0.48
C CYS A 12 -1.27 7.72 -0.26
N ASP A 13 -1.59 9.00 -0.10
CA ASP A 13 -0.60 10.06 0.16
C ASP A 13 0.26 9.79 1.41
N HIS A 14 -0.31 9.15 2.43
CA HIS A 14 0.38 8.74 3.64
C HIS A 14 1.51 7.73 3.34
N ILE A 15 1.24 6.68 2.55
CA ILE A 15 2.27 5.70 2.13
C ILE A 15 3.39 6.38 1.35
N VAL A 16 3.05 7.27 0.42
CA VAL A 16 4.05 7.98 -0.39
C VAL A 16 4.92 8.89 0.48
N PHE A 17 4.31 9.58 1.44
CA PHE A 17 5.03 10.42 2.39
C PHE A 17 5.98 9.60 3.26
N GLU A 18 5.50 8.53 3.89
CA GLU A 18 6.32 7.66 4.73
C GLU A 18 7.48 7.03 3.97
N LEU A 19 7.23 6.57 2.74
CA LEU A 19 8.27 6.00 1.89
C LEU A 19 9.38 7.01 1.61
N ARG A 20 9.01 8.26 1.27
CA ARG A 20 9.98 9.36 1.07
C ARG A 20 10.76 9.67 2.33
N GLU A 21 10.10 9.78 3.48
CA GLU A 21 10.75 10.05 4.78
C GLU A 21 11.73 8.93 5.16
N VAL A 22 11.32 7.67 4.99
CA VAL A 22 12.17 6.51 5.28
C VAL A 22 13.39 6.48 4.37
N VAL A 23 13.21 6.72 3.06
CA VAL A 23 14.32 6.75 2.11
C VAL A 23 15.24 7.92 2.39
N ALA A 24 14.73 9.13 2.57
CA ALA A 24 15.54 10.31 2.89
C ALA A 24 16.40 10.11 4.15
N ARG A 25 15.86 9.45 5.17
CA ARG A 25 16.59 9.16 6.42
C ARG A 25 17.58 8.01 6.30
N LYS A 26 17.21 6.89 5.66
CA LYS A 26 18.00 5.64 5.69
C LYS A 26 18.89 5.45 4.46
N LYS A 27 18.50 6.03 3.33
CA LYS A 27 19.10 5.87 1.99
C LYS A 27 18.96 7.17 1.18
N PRO A 28 19.45 8.32 1.68
CA PRO A 28 19.28 9.61 1.01
C PRO A 28 19.79 9.61 -0.43
N GLU A 29 20.78 8.78 -0.75
CA GLU A 29 21.31 8.61 -2.11
C GLU A 29 20.27 8.06 -3.10
N LEU A 30 19.20 7.39 -2.63
CA LEU A 30 18.14 6.82 -3.45
C LEU A 30 16.90 7.73 -3.56
N ALA A 31 16.89 8.91 -2.94
CA ALA A 31 15.70 9.77 -2.91
C ALA A 31 15.24 10.19 -4.32
N ALA A 32 16.18 10.59 -5.18
CA ALA A 32 15.89 10.94 -6.57
C ALA A 32 15.44 9.75 -7.42
N ASP A 33 16.00 8.56 -7.16
CA ASP A 33 15.62 7.33 -7.84
C ASP A 33 14.20 6.89 -7.42
N LEU A 34 13.84 7.07 -6.14
CA LEU A 34 12.48 6.83 -5.65
C LEU A 34 11.46 7.73 -6.35
N ASP A 35 11.73 9.03 -6.43
CA ASP A 35 10.82 9.96 -7.12
C ASP A 35 10.68 9.61 -8.60
N SER A 36 11.79 9.25 -9.26
CA SER A 36 11.77 8.79 -10.65
C SER A 36 10.96 7.50 -10.83
N LEU A 37 11.07 6.56 -9.90
CA LEU A 37 10.28 5.33 -9.89
C LEU A 37 8.79 5.65 -9.74
N LEU A 38 8.41 6.46 -8.76
CA LEU A 38 7.01 6.85 -8.56
C LEU A 38 6.44 7.53 -9.81
N MET A 39 7.18 8.43 -10.46
CA MET A 39 6.74 9.08 -11.71
C MET A 39 6.55 8.11 -12.89
N GLN A 40 7.21 6.96 -12.89
CA GLN A 40 7.10 5.95 -13.94
C GLN A 40 6.00 4.92 -13.67
N LEU A 41 5.52 4.83 -12.43
CA LEU A 41 4.46 3.91 -12.04
C LEU A 41 3.09 4.49 -12.40
N SER A 42 2.24 3.70 -13.04
CA SER A 42 0.83 4.04 -13.20
C SER A 42 0.09 3.63 -11.94
N TYR A 43 -0.11 4.58 -11.03
CA TYR A 43 -0.91 4.40 -9.82
C TYR A 43 -1.95 5.51 -9.66
N GLU A 44 -3.07 5.19 -9.03
CA GLU A 44 -4.03 6.16 -8.52
C GLU A 44 -3.58 6.64 -7.13
N LEU A 45 -3.56 7.96 -6.93
CA LEU A 45 -3.22 8.56 -5.64
C LEU A 45 -4.48 8.98 -4.89
N ILE A 46 -4.68 8.43 -3.70
CA ILE A 46 -5.85 8.70 -2.86
C ILE A 46 -5.43 9.46 -1.59
N ALA A 47 -6.25 10.41 -1.13
CA ALA A 47 -6.03 11.07 0.16
C ALA A 47 -6.31 10.10 1.31
N ALA A 48 -5.44 10.05 2.31
CA ALA A 48 -5.59 9.15 3.44
C ALA A 48 -6.41 9.79 4.59
N PRO A 49 -7.64 9.32 4.87
CA PRO A 49 -8.44 9.86 5.97
C PRO A 49 -7.80 9.53 7.32
N GLN A 50 -7.55 10.55 8.13
CA GLN A 50 -6.83 10.43 9.41
C GLN A 50 -7.72 10.00 10.59
N GLU A 51 -9.00 9.72 10.35
CA GLU A 51 -9.93 9.34 11.41
C GLU A 51 -9.64 7.95 11.97
N PRO A 52 -9.89 7.69 13.27
CA PRO A 52 -9.67 6.38 13.85
C PRO A 52 -10.43 5.26 13.12
N SER A 53 -9.72 4.18 12.79
CA SER A 53 -10.35 2.98 12.27
C SER A 53 -10.89 2.10 13.39
N LYS A 54 -11.97 1.37 13.12
CA LYS A 54 -12.52 0.35 14.05
C LYS A 54 -11.90 -1.03 13.84
N PHE A 55 -11.13 -1.20 12.77
CA PHE A 55 -10.66 -2.50 12.30
C PHE A 55 -9.22 -2.79 12.67
N ILE A 56 -8.40 -1.75 12.87
CA ILE A 56 -7.01 -1.85 13.29
C ILE A 56 -6.81 -0.98 14.53
N ASN A 57 -5.82 -1.30 15.36
CA ASN A 57 -5.57 -0.60 16.63
C ASN A 57 -4.33 0.29 16.60
N ASP A 58 -3.48 0.18 15.57
CA ASP A 58 -2.31 1.06 15.41
C ASP A 58 -2.76 2.37 14.73
N PRO A 59 -2.60 3.53 15.39
CA PRO A 59 -2.97 4.81 14.81
C PRO A 59 -2.25 5.17 13.50
N GLN A 60 -1.04 4.65 13.27
CA GLN A 60 -0.32 4.89 12.01
C GLN A 60 -0.92 4.10 10.85
N ASP A 61 -1.64 3.02 11.14
CA ASP A 61 -2.27 2.18 10.11
C ASP A 61 -3.67 2.67 9.71
N TYR A 62 -4.30 3.54 10.51
CA TYR A 62 -5.65 4.06 10.22
C TYR A 62 -5.74 4.71 8.84
N PRO A 63 -4.83 5.63 8.46
CA PRO A 63 -4.95 6.32 7.19
C PRO A 63 -4.83 5.38 5.99
N ILE A 64 -3.98 4.36 6.11
CA ILE A 64 -3.76 3.35 5.06
C ILE A 64 -5.02 2.49 4.89
N LEU A 65 -5.56 1.95 5.98
CA LEU A 65 -6.74 1.08 5.92
C LEU A 65 -7.99 1.86 5.48
N ASN A 66 -8.17 3.08 5.98
CA ASN A 66 -9.30 3.93 5.59
C ASN A 66 -9.25 4.30 4.10
N ALA A 67 -8.06 4.63 3.57
CA ALA A 67 -7.89 4.90 2.16
C ALA A 67 -8.23 3.68 1.30
N ALA A 68 -7.77 2.49 1.70
CA ALA A 68 -8.05 1.25 1.00
C ALA A 68 -9.56 0.93 0.96
N ILE A 69 -10.27 1.12 2.08
CA ILE A 69 -11.73 0.94 2.14
C ILE A 69 -12.45 1.99 1.28
N LEU A 70 -12.03 3.26 1.34
CA LEU A 70 -12.65 4.35 0.58
C LEU A 70 -12.49 4.15 -0.93
N ALA A 71 -11.31 3.69 -1.37
CA ALA A 71 -11.01 3.39 -2.76
C ALA A 71 -11.56 2.03 -3.22
N ASP A 72 -12.24 1.29 -2.35
CA ASP A 72 -12.83 -0.03 -2.63
C ASP A 72 -11.85 -1.02 -3.25
N VAL A 73 -10.59 -1.04 -2.76
CA VAL A 73 -9.56 -1.92 -3.31
C VAL A 73 -9.85 -3.39 -3.00
N ASP A 74 -9.49 -4.29 -3.92
CA ASP A 74 -9.63 -5.73 -3.71
C ASP A 74 -8.68 -6.25 -2.62
N ILE A 75 -7.42 -5.80 -2.68
CA ILE A 75 -6.30 -6.38 -1.93
C ILE A 75 -5.39 -5.28 -1.38
N ILE A 76 -5.02 -5.37 -0.10
CA ILE A 76 -3.87 -4.69 0.49
C ILE A 76 -2.69 -5.66 0.47
N ILE A 77 -1.61 -5.27 -0.21
CA ILE A 77 -0.34 -6.00 -0.17
C ILE A 77 0.52 -5.41 0.95
N SER A 78 0.81 -6.18 1.99
CA SER A 78 1.59 -5.70 3.13
C SER A 78 2.53 -6.77 3.69
N GLY A 79 3.67 -6.34 4.24
CA GLY A 79 4.53 -7.16 5.07
C GLY A 79 4.27 -7.01 6.57
N ASP A 80 3.35 -6.11 6.95
CA ASP A 80 3.02 -5.82 8.34
C ASP A 80 2.04 -6.86 8.90
N LYS A 81 2.36 -7.41 10.07
CA LYS A 81 1.54 -8.42 10.74
C LYS A 81 0.17 -7.87 11.14
N HIS A 82 0.08 -6.60 11.53
CA HIS A 82 -1.19 -6.00 11.93
C HIS A 82 -2.18 -5.96 10.76
N PHE A 83 -1.71 -5.71 9.54
CA PHE A 83 -2.53 -5.83 8.33
C PHE A 83 -2.83 -7.29 7.97
N LEU A 84 -1.84 -8.19 8.04
CA LEU A 84 -2.02 -9.60 7.67
C LEU A 84 -2.95 -10.37 8.62
N GLU A 85 -3.19 -9.86 9.83
CA GLU A 85 -4.14 -10.41 10.79
C GLU A 85 -5.57 -9.83 10.61
N LEU A 86 -5.76 -8.84 9.74
CA LEU A 86 -7.09 -8.28 9.44
C LEU A 86 -7.96 -9.31 8.73
N ASN A 87 -9.06 -9.70 9.38
CA ASN A 87 -10.06 -10.60 8.79
C ASN A 87 -11.22 -9.81 8.18
N LEU A 88 -10.94 -9.10 7.08
CA LEU A 88 -11.92 -8.33 6.31
C LEU A 88 -12.33 -9.10 5.05
N ALA A 89 -13.60 -8.99 4.67
CA ALA A 89 -14.06 -9.56 3.40
C ALA A 89 -13.50 -8.80 2.19
N ARG A 90 -13.37 -7.47 2.32
CA ARG A 90 -12.77 -6.56 1.35
C ARG A 90 -12.32 -5.28 2.07
N PRO A 91 -11.08 -4.80 1.89
CA PRO A 91 -10.01 -5.45 1.12
C PRO A 91 -9.51 -6.73 1.81
N GLN A 92 -9.08 -7.71 1.02
CA GLN A 92 -8.30 -8.84 1.53
C GLN A 92 -6.87 -8.38 1.83
N THR A 93 -6.20 -8.98 2.80
CA THR A 93 -4.79 -8.67 3.09
C THR A 93 -3.92 -9.88 2.79
N MET A 94 -2.77 -9.64 2.16
CA MET A 94 -1.79 -10.70 1.88
C MET A 94 -0.39 -10.12 1.70
N SER A 95 0.62 -10.96 1.88
CA SER A 95 2.01 -10.59 1.60
C SER A 95 2.28 -10.55 0.10
N ALA A 96 3.32 -9.80 -0.29
CA ALA A 96 3.76 -9.76 -1.69
C ALA A 96 4.11 -11.16 -2.24
N ALA A 97 4.61 -12.06 -1.39
CA ALA A 97 4.90 -13.45 -1.77
C ALA A 97 3.63 -14.27 -1.99
N GLU A 98 2.58 -14.06 -1.20
CA GLU A 98 1.28 -14.72 -1.39
C GLU A 98 0.58 -14.19 -2.64
N PHE A 99 0.56 -12.87 -2.83
CA PHE A 99 0.04 -12.25 -4.06
C PHE A 99 0.77 -12.78 -5.30
N TRP A 100 2.11 -12.85 -5.26
CA TRP A 100 2.86 -13.43 -6.37
C TRP A 100 2.48 -14.89 -6.64
N ARG A 101 2.23 -15.70 -5.62
CA ARG A 101 1.78 -17.09 -5.81
C ARG A 101 0.37 -17.18 -6.36
N SER A 102 -0.56 -16.31 -5.95
CA SER A 102 -1.93 -16.31 -6.49
C SER A 102 -1.95 -15.98 -7.98
N GLU A 103 -1.08 -15.06 -8.43
CA GLU A 103 -0.97 -14.67 -9.83
C GLU A 103 -0.39 -15.78 -10.72
N ASN A 104 0.49 -16.65 -10.19
CA ASN A 104 1.13 -17.71 -10.96
C ASN A 104 0.36 -19.05 -10.95
N ASN A 105 -0.79 -19.11 -10.30
CA ASN A 105 -1.64 -20.31 -10.25
C ASN A 105 -2.78 -20.30 -11.29
N PHE A 106 -2.75 -19.38 -12.25
CA PHE A 106 -3.67 -19.28 -13.38
C PHE A 106 -2.92 -19.27 -14.72
#